data_AF-X1QL35-F1
#
_entry.id   AF-X1QL35-F1
#
_cell.length_a   1.000
_cell.length_b   1.000
_cell.length_c   1.000
_cell.angle_alpha   90.00
_cell.angle_beta   90.00
_cell.angle_gamma   90.00
#
_symmetry.space_group_name_H-M   'P 1'
#
loop_
_entity.id
_entity.type
_entity.pdbx_description
1 polymer ?
#
loop_
_entity_poly.entity_id
_entity_poly.type
_entity_poly.pdbx_seq_one_letter_code
_entity_poly.pdbx_strand_id
1 'polypeptide(L)'
;GDMVRCGVAYHNSWLHPEQRRAMEESFRERVLKVICCTPTLAMGVSLPARMVLIRNYKFFTIGRGNEPMPVCWVKQVFGRAGRPEHDEYGIGLIVARSEDEFEEIEEFYINGELERIESQFSAEALTEQVLATIVGGAHRMDEILEFLDSTFYAYQNRDEMALP
;
A
#
# COMPACT_ATOMS: atom_id res chain seq x y z
N GLY A 1 20.59 -0.40 -20.70
CA GLY A 1 20.39 -0.94 -22.05
C GLY A 1 20.22 -2.45 -22.03
N ASP A 2 21.17 -3.15 -21.40
CA ASP A 2 21.28 -4.61 -21.55
C ASP A 2 20.15 -5.41 -20.88
N MET A 3 19.63 -4.96 -19.73
CA MET A 3 18.50 -5.65 -19.07
C MET A 3 17.23 -5.64 -19.94
N VAL A 4 16.92 -4.51 -20.59
CA VAL A 4 15.74 -4.36 -21.44
C VAL A 4 15.83 -5.28 -22.66
N ARG A 5 17.05 -5.48 -23.20
CA ARG A 5 17.30 -6.44 -24.28
C ARG A 5 17.06 -7.89 -23.85
N CYS A 6 17.19 -8.17 -22.55
CA CYS A 6 16.84 -9.47 -21.94
C CYS A 6 15.36 -9.55 -21.53
N GLY A 7 14.53 -8.54 -21.83
CA GLY A 7 13.11 -8.50 -21.45
C GLY A 7 12.87 -8.18 -19.97
N VAL A 8 13.86 -7.62 -19.26
CA VAL A 8 13.76 -7.28 -17.83
C VAL A 8 13.95 -5.78 -17.65
N ALA A 9 13.15 -5.19 -16.78
CA ALA A 9 13.28 -3.77 -16.49
C ALA A 9 12.94 -3.43 -15.04
N TYR A 10 13.44 -2.29 -14.54
CA TYR A 10 13.09 -1.79 -13.22
C TYR A 10 12.18 -0.58 -13.35
N HIS A 11 11.21 -0.45 -12.46
CA HIS A 11 10.31 0.68 -12.40
C HIS A 11 10.44 1.31 -11.03
N ASN A 12 10.77 2.61 -10.98
CA ASN A 12 10.81 3.41 -9.75
C ASN A 12 10.40 4.86 -10.06
N SER A 13 10.24 5.67 -9.01
CA SER A 13 9.82 7.06 -9.12
C SER A 13 10.88 7.99 -9.73
N TRP A 14 12.14 7.55 -9.84
CA TRP A 14 13.23 8.35 -10.43
C TRP A 14 13.23 8.33 -11.96
N LEU A 15 12.43 7.48 -12.60
CA LEU A 15 12.29 7.44 -14.05
C LEU A 15 11.42 8.59 -14.59
N HIS A 16 11.85 9.18 -15.71
CA HIS A 16 11.06 10.19 -16.41
C HIS A 16 9.68 9.62 -16.81
N PRO A 17 8.59 10.40 -16.78
CA PRO A 17 7.25 9.91 -17.14
C PRO A 17 7.20 9.18 -18.49
N GLU A 18 7.96 9.65 -19.49
CA GLU A 18 8.05 9.02 -20.81
C GLU A 18 8.70 7.64 -20.75
N GLN A 19 9.76 7.48 -19.95
CA GLN A 19 10.41 6.19 -19.75
C GLN A 19 9.46 5.21 -19.07
N ARG A 20 8.72 5.67 -18.05
CA ARG A 20 7.69 4.86 -17.41
C ARG A 20 6.67 4.39 -18.45
N ARG A 21 6.02 5.30 -19.18
CA ARG A 21 5.03 4.95 -20.22
C ARG A 21 5.57 3.92 -21.23
N ALA A 22 6.78 4.13 -21.75
CA ALA A 22 7.39 3.20 -22.70
C ALA A 22 7.59 1.79 -22.11
N MET A 23 7.93 1.70 -20.82
CA MET A 23 8.07 0.40 -20.12
C MET A 23 6.71 -0.26 -19.88
N GLU A 24 5.71 0.52 -19.46
CA GLU A 24 4.34 0.02 -19.26
C GLU A 24 3.75 -0.54 -20.57
N GLU A 25 3.95 0.18 -21.68
CA GLU A 25 3.53 -0.24 -23.02
C GLU A 25 4.29 -1.50 -23.48
N SER A 26 5.63 -1.50 -23.36
CA SER A 26 6.45 -2.66 -23.70
C SER A 26 6.07 -3.92 -22.90
N PHE A 27 5.62 -3.77 -21.64
CA PHE A 27 5.15 -4.89 -20.84
C PHE A 27 3.77 -5.37 -21.28
N ARG A 28 2.86 -4.46 -21.63
CA ARG A 28 1.53 -4.80 -22.18
C ARG A 28 1.64 -5.54 -23.50
N GLU A 29 2.57 -5.12 -24.37
CA GLU A 29 2.91 -5.78 -25.64
C GLU A 29 3.72 -7.07 -25.46
N ARG A 30 4.05 -7.43 -24.21
CA ARG A 30 4.84 -8.63 -23.86
C ARG A 30 6.25 -8.60 -24.44
N VAL A 31 6.79 -7.44 -24.79
CA VAL A 31 8.21 -7.25 -25.13
C VAL A 31 9.04 -7.39 -23.85
N LEU A 32 8.64 -6.68 -22.79
CA LEU A 32 9.14 -6.94 -21.44
C LEU A 32 8.40 -8.12 -20.82
N LYS A 33 9.15 -9.01 -20.18
CA LYS A 33 8.64 -10.20 -19.48
C LYS A 33 8.59 -9.99 -17.97
N VAL A 34 9.49 -9.16 -17.43
CA VAL A 34 9.61 -8.91 -15.99
C VAL A 34 9.80 -7.42 -15.73
N ILE A 35 9.01 -6.88 -14.81
CA ILE A 35 9.23 -5.56 -14.22
C ILE A 35 9.50 -5.74 -12.72
N CYS A 36 10.65 -5.25 -12.26
CA CYS A 36 10.98 -5.13 -10.84
C CYS A 36 10.59 -3.74 -10.35
N CYS A 37 9.78 -3.63 -9.30
CA CYS A 37 9.33 -2.33 -8.79
C CYS A 37 9.36 -2.27 -7.26
N THR A 38 9.34 -1.05 -6.72
CA THR A 38 9.11 -0.82 -5.29
C THR A 38 7.62 -0.98 -4.94
N PRO A 39 7.27 -1.38 -3.71
CA PRO A 39 5.88 -1.63 -3.33
C PRO A 39 4.92 -0.46 -3.60
N THR A 40 5.36 0.76 -3.26
CA THR A 40 4.58 2.00 -3.50
C THR A 40 4.19 2.19 -4.96
N LEU A 41 5.01 1.67 -5.87
CA LEU A 41 4.79 1.78 -7.30
C LEU A 41 3.94 0.64 -7.84
N ALA A 42 4.08 -0.57 -7.29
CA ALA A 42 3.19 -1.69 -7.59
C ALA A 42 1.71 -1.34 -7.27
N MET A 43 1.49 -0.48 -6.27
CA MET A 43 0.17 0.01 -5.91
C MET A 43 -0.37 1.06 -6.90
N GLY A 44 0.50 1.92 -7.44
CA GLY A 44 0.12 3.09 -8.26
C GLY A 44 0.03 2.86 -9.77
N VAL A 45 0.40 1.68 -10.28
CA VAL A 45 0.42 1.40 -11.73
C VAL A 45 -0.65 0.37 -12.09
N SER A 46 -1.45 0.67 -13.13
CA SER A 46 -2.50 -0.23 -13.65
C SER A 46 -1.93 -1.19 -14.70
N LEU A 47 -1.07 -2.11 -14.25
CA LEU A 47 -0.49 -3.16 -15.09
C LEU A 47 -0.74 -4.53 -14.45
N PRO A 48 -1.82 -5.24 -14.84
CA PRO A 48 -2.01 -6.62 -14.40
C PRO A 48 -0.91 -7.50 -15.01
N ALA A 49 -0.37 -8.41 -14.20
CA ALA A 49 0.66 -9.36 -14.61
C ALA A 49 0.16 -10.78 -14.37
N ARG A 50 0.58 -11.77 -15.17
CA ARG A 50 0.20 -13.18 -14.91
C ARG A 50 0.61 -13.63 -13.50
N MET A 51 1.77 -13.18 -13.05
CA MET A 51 2.34 -13.51 -11.76
C MET A 51 2.90 -12.25 -11.10
N VAL A 52 2.77 -12.16 -9.78
CA VAL A 52 3.41 -11.16 -8.94
C VAL A 52 4.27 -11.88 -7.90
N LEU A 53 5.49 -11.37 -7.69
CA LEU A 53 6.45 -11.93 -6.75
C LEU A 53 6.90 -10.86 -5.76
N ILE A 54 6.68 -11.11 -4.47
CA ILE A 54 7.17 -10.30 -3.36
C ILE A 54 8.48 -10.94 -2.88
N ARG A 55 9.60 -10.32 -3.29
CA ARG A 55 10.93 -10.84 -2.95
C ARG A 55 11.30 -10.61 -1.49
N ASN A 56 10.87 -9.48 -0.91
CA ASN A 56 11.11 -9.09 0.47
C ASN A 56 9.80 -8.57 1.05
N TYR A 57 9.28 -9.23 2.09
CA TYR A 57 8.03 -8.89 2.77
C TYR A 57 8.24 -8.13 4.07
N LYS A 58 9.47 -7.69 4.36
CA LYS A 58 9.82 -6.84 5.51
C LYS A 58 10.45 -5.54 5.01
N PHE A 59 10.06 -4.40 5.57
CA PHE A 59 10.63 -3.09 5.33
C PHE A 59 11.53 -2.66 6.48
N PHE A 60 12.55 -1.86 6.18
CA PHE A 60 13.35 -1.23 7.22
C PHE A 60 12.73 0.11 7.61
N THR A 61 12.30 0.21 8.86
CA THR A 61 11.83 1.45 9.47
C THR A 61 12.91 2.03 10.37
N ILE A 62 13.26 3.31 10.15
CA ILE A 62 14.25 4.01 10.96
C ILE A 62 13.80 4.00 12.42
N GLY A 63 14.67 3.53 13.32
CA GLY A 63 14.39 3.43 14.75
C GLY A 63 13.66 2.17 15.22
N ARG A 64 13.00 1.42 14.31
CA ARG A 64 12.28 0.17 14.64
C ARG A 64 12.87 -1.09 13.99
N GLY A 65 13.72 -0.93 12.98
CA GLY A 65 14.37 -2.06 12.30
C GLY A 65 13.49 -2.68 11.23
N ASN A 66 13.63 -3.98 10.99
CA ASN A 66 12.86 -4.68 9.96
C ASN A 66 11.45 -5.02 10.47
N GLU A 67 10.43 -4.42 9.86
CA GLU A 67 9.01 -4.63 10.17
C GLU A 67 8.33 -5.36 9.01
N PRO A 68 7.36 -6.26 9.27
CA PRO A 68 6.56 -6.88 8.21
C PRO A 68 5.78 -5.83 7.40
N MET A 69 5.57 -6.12 6.12
CA MET A 69 4.63 -5.38 5.29
C MET A 69 3.22 -5.47 5.87
N PRO A 70 2.38 -4.43 5.74
CA PRO A 70 0.98 -4.58 6.04
C PRO A 70 0.32 -5.67 5.16
N VAL A 71 -0.52 -6.51 5.74
CA VAL A 71 -1.33 -7.53 5.06
C VAL A 71 -2.17 -6.88 3.96
N CYS A 72 -2.77 -5.72 4.22
CA CYS A 72 -3.49 -4.97 3.19
C CYS A 72 -2.63 -4.59 1.97
N TRP A 73 -1.33 -4.33 2.14
CA TRP A 73 -0.42 -4.04 1.03
C TRP A 73 -0.10 -5.30 0.24
N VAL A 74 0.19 -6.41 0.94
CA VAL A 74 0.42 -7.70 0.29
C VAL A 74 -0.80 -8.13 -0.52
N LYS A 75 -2.00 -8.03 0.03
CA LYS A 75 -3.25 -8.35 -0.67
C LYS A 75 -3.51 -7.43 -1.86
N GLN A 76 -3.17 -6.14 -1.78
CA GLN A 76 -3.24 -5.21 -2.92
C GLN A 76 -2.27 -5.58 -4.04
N VAL A 77 -1.03 -5.96 -3.69
CA VAL A 77 -0.02 -6.40 -4.65
C VAL A 77 -0.45 -7.72 -5.32
N PHE A 78 -0.98 -8.67 -4.55
CA PHE A 78 -1.55 -9.91 -5.08
C PHE A 78 -2.76 -9.67 -5.99
N GLY A 79 -3.58 -8.66 -5.72
CA GLY A 79 -4.69 -8.25 -6.60
C GLY A 79 -4.26 -7.76 -7.98
N ARG A 80 -2.96 -7.55 -8.23
CA ARG A 80 -2.40 -7.27 -9.56
C ARG A 80 -2.03 -8.53 -10.35
N ALA A 81 -2.07 -9.71 -9.71
CA ALA A 81 -1.82 -10.98 -10.36
C ALA A 81 -3.06 -11.48 -11.11
N GLY A 82 -2.84 -12.02 -12.30
CA GLY A 82 -3.88 -12.42 -13.25
C GLY A 82 -4.26 -11.27 -14.17
N ARG A 83 -4.21 -11.51 -15.49
CA ARG A 83 -4.70 -10.56 -16.48
C ARG A 83 -6.15 -10.92 -16.85
N PRO A 84 -7.11 -10.00 -16.66
CA PRO A 84 -8.47 -10.20 -17.14
C PRO A 84 -8.47 -10.63 -18.61
N GLU A 85 -9.33 -11.59 -18.96
CA GLU A 85 -9.51 -12.12 -20.33
C GLU A 85 -8.30 -12.88 -20.92
N HIS A 86 -7.18 -13.00 -20.20
CA HIS A 86 -5.96 -13.64 -20.70
C HIS A 86 -5.45 -14.79 -19.85
N ASP A 87 -5.66 -14.75 -18.54
CA ASP A 87 -5.25 -15.79 -17.62
C ASP A 87 -6.48 -16.34 -16.88
N GLU A 88 -6.58 -17.66 -16.75
CA GLU A 88 -7.64 -18.33 -15.98
C GLU A 88 -7.53 -18.03 -14.48
N TYR A 89 -6.30 -17.85 -13.99
CA TYR A 89 -5.99 -17.45 -12.62
C TYR A 89 -4.68 -16.66 -12.57
N GLY A 90 -4.54 -15.82 -11.55
CA GLY A 90 -3.31 -15.11 -11.21
C GLY A 90 -2.47 -15.89 -10.19
N ILE A 91 -1.16 -15.65 -10.18
CA ILE A 91 -0.24 -16.26 -9.19
C ILE A 91 0.43 -15.17 -8.36
N GLY A 92 0.15 -15.12 -7.05
CA GLY A 92 0.89 -14.31 -6.08
C GLY A 92 1.87 -15.16 -5.30
N LEU A 93 3.14 -14.76 -5.25
CA LEU A 93 4.20 -15.46 -4.52
C LEU A 93 4.88 -14.52 -3.52
N ILE A 94 5.17 -15.03 -2.32
CA ILE A 94 6.10 -14.40 -1.37
C ILE A 94 7.29 -15.36 -1.20
N VAL A 95 8.51 -14.82 -1.25
CA VAL A 95 9.73 -15.62 -1.11
C VAL A 95 10.09 -15.75 0.38
N ALA A 96 9.97 -16.96 0.92
CA ALA A 96 10.52 -17.34 2.22
C ALA A 96 11.98 -17.81 2.08
N ARG A 97 12.84 -17.55 3.08
CA ARG A 97 14.24 -18.00 3.11
C ARG A 97 14.50 -19.19 4.04
N SER A 98 13.55 -19.52 4.91
CA SER A 98 13.58 -20.67 5.81
C SER A 98 12.17 -21.24 5.98
N GLU A 99 12.06 -22.43 6.56
CA GLU A 99 10.76 -23.01 6.94
C GLU A 99 10.04 -22.14 7.98
N ASP A 100 10.75 -21.61 8.98
CA ASP A 100 10.17 -20.66 9.95
C ASP A 100 9.59 -19.40 9.28
N GLU A 101 10.29 -18.83 8.29
CA GLU A 101 9.75 -17.67 7.55
C GLU A 101 8.52 -18.08 6.73
N PHE A 102 8.50 -19.30 6.18
CA PHE A 102 7.34 -19.80 5.43
C PHE A 102 6.10 -19.91 6.32
N GLU A 103 6.24 -20.50 7.52
CA GLU A 103 5.14 -20.61 8.49
C GLU A 103 4.64 -19.22 8.93
N GLU A 104 5.56 -18.29 9.23
CA GLU A 104 5.22 -16.88 9.56
C GLU A 104 4.43 -16.22 8.42
N ILE A 105 4.88 -16.40 7.17
CA ILE A 105 4.22 -15.81 6.00
C ILE A 105 2.83 -16.41 5.80
N GLU A 106 2.70 -17.74 5.90
CA GLU A 106 1.44 -18.45 5.71
C GLU A 106 0.41 -18.04 6.75
N GLU A 107 0.79 -18.04 8.03
CA GLU A 107 -0.09 -17.64 9.12
C GLU A 107 -0.49 -16.17 9.00
N PHE A 108 0.46 -15.27 8.74
CA PHE A 108 0.21 -13.83 8.80
C PHE A 108 -0.45 -13.26 7.53
N TYR A 109 -0.02 -13.67 6.33
CA TYR A 109 -0.49 -13.06 5.08
C TYR A 109 -1.56 -13.87 4.34
N ILE A 110 -1.53 -15.20 4.46
CA ILE A 110 -2.44 -16.08 3.72
C ILE A 110 -3.66 -16.39 4.57
N ASN A 111 -3.44 -16.88 5.79
CA ASN A 111 -4.50 -17.26 6.72
C ASN A 111 -4.93 -16.11 7.65
N GLY A 112 -4.11 -15.06 7.75
CA GLY A 112 -4.34 -13.91 8.61
C GLY A 112 -5.45 -12.97 8.12
N GLU A 113 -6.02 -12.25 9.08
CA GLU A 113 -6.99 -11.20 8.84
C GLU A 113 -6.32 -9.89 8.38
N LEU A 114 -7.11 -9.03 7.74
CA LEU A 114 -6.67 -7.67 7.45
C LEU A 114 -6.50 -6.89 8.75
N GLU A 115 -5.51 -6.01 8.81
CA GLU A 115 -5.37 -5.11 9.93
C GLU A 115 -6.60 -4.20 10.05
N ARG A 116 -7.00 -3.91 11.30
CA ARG A 116 -8.03 -2.91 11.55
C ARG A 116 -7.50 -1.55 11.10
N ILE A 117 -8.33 -0.81 10.39
CA ILE A 117 -8.01 0.58 10.03
C ILE A 117 -8.25 1.42 11.26
N GLU A 118 -7.20 2.06 11.74
CA GLU A 118 -7.22 2.99 12.87
C GLU A 118 -7.01 4.42 12.39
N SER A 119 -7.78 5.34 12.96
CA SER A 119 -7.64 6.76 12.73
C SER A 119 -6.23 7.21 13.11
N GLN A 120 -5.55 7.87 12.18
CA GLN A 120 -4.23 8.48 12.40
C GLN A 120 -4.33 9.92 12.92
N PHE A 121 -5.47 10.28 13.52
CA PHE A 121 -5.73 11.61 14.05
C PHE A 121 -4.92 11.81 15.34
N SER A 122 -3.69 12.33 15.19
CA SER A 122 -2.79 12.62 16.31
C SER A 122 -3.07 14.00 16.94
N ALA A 123 -2.38 14.30 18.05
CA ALA A 123 -2.44 15.62 18.67
C ALA A 123 -1.92 16.74 17.74
N GLU A 124 -0.90 16.45 16.94
CA GLU A 124 -0.39 17.36 15.90
C GLU A 124 -1.45 17.58 14.82
N ALA A 125 -2.08 16.50 14.33
CA ALA A 125 -3.17 16.59 13.35
C ALA A 125 -4.37 17.37 13.90
N LEU A 126 -4.72 17.21 15.19
CA LEU A 126 -5.78 17.96 15.84
C LEU A 126 -5.55 19.47 15.75
N THR A 127 -4.32 19.92 16.02
CA THR A 127 -3.98 21.35 15.98
C THR A 127 -4.16 21.92 14.57
N GLU A 128 -3.68 21.21 13.56
CA GLU A 128 -3.84 21.61 12.15
C GLU A 128 -5.31 21.66 11.73
N GLN A 129 -6.10 20.66 12.14
CA GLN A 129 -7.51 20.56 11.78
C GLN A 129 -8.37 21.62 12.46
N VAL A 130 -8.11 21.94 13.73
CA VAL A 130 -8.78 23.06 14.43
C VAL A 130 -8.51 24.37 13.69
N LEU A 131 -7.25 24.65 13.32
CA LEU A 131 -6.92 25.85 12.58
C LEU A 131 -7.61 25.89 11.21
N ALA A 132 -7.60 24.78 10.48
CA ALA A 132 -8.28 24.66 9.18
C ALA A 132 -9.80 24.91 9.31
N THR A 133 -10.41 24.43 10.40
CA THR A 133 -11.85 24.61 10.68
C THR A 133 -12.19 26.08 10.97
N ILE A 134 -11.34 26.77 11.74
CA ILE A 134 -11.47 28.23 11.98
C ILE A 134 -11.35 29.00 10.66
N VAL A 135 -10.35 28.71 9.84
CA VAL A 135 -10.15 29.35 8.53
C VAL A 135 -11.32 29.05 7.59
N GLY A 136 -11.91 27.85 7.70
CA GLY A 136 -13.10 27.43 6.96
C GLY A 136 -14.39 28.14 7.36
N GLY A 137 -14.36 28.96 8.41
CA GLY A 137 -15.50 29.78 8.83
C GLY A 137 -16.11 29.40 10.18
N ALA A 138 -15.49 28.48 10.94
CA ALA A 138 -15.91 28.27 12.31
C ALA A 138 -15.51 29.46 13.18
N HIS A 139 -16.49 30.03 13.87
CA HIS A 139 -16.32 31.19 14.74
C HIS A 139 -16.64 30.87 16.21
N ARG A 140 -17.13 29.66 16.48
CA ARG A 140 -17.51 29.19 17.81
C ARG A 140 -16.90 27.83 18.12
N MET A 141 -16.69 27.58 19.41
CA MET A 141 -16.17 26.28 19.88
C MET A 141 -17.09 25.11 19.49
N ASP A 142 -18.41 25.31 19.59
CA ASP A 142 -19.39 24.25 19.27
C ASP A 142 -19.26 23.76 17.81
N GLU A 143 -18.98 24.67 16.88
CA GLU A 143 -18.81 24.35 15.45
C GLU A 143 -17.53 23.52 15.21
N ILE A 144 -16.47 23.81 15.97
CA ILE A 144 -15.22 23.05 15.91
C ILE A 144 -15.43 21.65 16.51
N LEU A 145 -16.13 21.55 17.64
CA LEU A 145 -16.45 20.28 18.28
C LEU A 145 -17.35 19.41 17.39
N GLU A 146 -18.36 20.01 16.74
CA GLU A 146 -19.24 19.29 15.80
C GLU A 146 -18.44 18.69 14.64
N PHE A 147 -17.45 19.42 14.11
CA PHE A 147 -16.54 18.87 13.11
C PHE A 147 -15.71 17.70 13.68
N LEU A 148 -15.09 17.86 14.86
CA LEU A 148 -14.27 16.82 15.47
C LEU A 148 -15.09 15.55 15.77
N ASP A 149 -16.33 15.69 16.22
CA ASP A 149 -17.28 14.58 16.46
C ASP A 149 -17.68 13.84 15.18
N SER A 150 -17.57 14.49 14.02
CA SER A 150 -17.79 13.88 12.71
C SER A 150 -16.59 13.09 12.17
N THR A 151 -15.44 13.12 12.86
CA THR A 151 -14.22 12.44 12.40
C THR A 151 -14.26 10.92 12.66
N PHE A 152 -13.47 10.17 11.89
CA PHE A 152 -13.28 8.73 12.14
C PHE A 152 -12.65 8.45 13.51
N TYR A 153 -11.83 9.38 14.02
CA TYR A 153 -11.28 9.30 15.37
C TYR A 153 -12.38 9.30 16.44
N ALA A 154 -13.30 10.27 16.37
CA ALA A 154 -14.42 10.34 17.30
C ALA A 154 -15.33 9.11 17.19
N TYR A 155 -15.58 8.61 15.97
CA TYR A 155 -16.33 7.37 15.77
C TYR A 155 -15.69 6.16 16.45
N GLN A 156 -14.36 6.00 16.35
CA GLN A 156 -13.65 4.86 16.94
C GLN A 156 -13.48 4.95 18.45
N ASN A 157 -13.42 6.17 19.02
CA ASN A 157 -13.22 6.42 20.45
C ASN A 157 -14.50 6.85 21.17
N ARG A 158 -15.67 6.60 20.56
CA ARG A 158 -16.98 7.03 21.08
C ARG A 158 -17.22 6.60 22.52
N ASP A 159 -16.78 5.40 22.89
CA ASP A 159 -16.97 4.86 24.24
C ASP A 159 -16.02 5.49 25.27
N GLU A 160 -14.83 5.93 24.87
CA GLU A 160 -13.89 6.67 25.73
C GLU A 160 -14.29 8.14 25.88
N MET A 161 -14.91 8.72 24.85
CA MET A 161 -15.44 10.09 24.87
C MET A 161 -16.82 10.21 25.53
N ALA A 162 -17.49 9.08 25.84
CA ALA A 162 -18.83 9.03 26.44
C ALA A 162 -18.84 8.81 27.97
N LEU A 163 -17.69 8.87 28.64
CA LEU A 163 -17.61 8.81 30.12
C LEU A 163 -17.67 10.23 30.74
N PRO A 164 -18.31 10.36 31.92
CA PRO A 164 -19.20 11.47 32.30
C PRO A 164 -18.55 12.84 32.49
#